data_AF-A0AAD6K948-F1
#
_entry.id   AF-A0AAD6K948-F1
#
_cell.length_a   1.000
_cell.length_b   1.000
_cell.length_c   1.000
_cell.angle_alpha   90.00
_cell.angle_beta   90.00
_cell.angle_gamma   90.00
#
_symmetry.space_group_name_H-M   'P 1'
#
loop_
_entity.id
_entity.type
_entity.pdbx_description
1 polymer ?
#
loop_
_entity_poly.entity_id
_entity_poly.type
_entity_poly.pdbx_seq_one_letter_code
_entity_poly.pdbx_strand_id
1 'polypeptide(L)'
;MALESCLLLLILFLLFVETRTKPNQCNHGEIHLGSQLFPTSNLQSWISPSGHFAFGFYPQGNGFAIGVWLIGQPDNTVVWTVNRDDPPVSSNATIHFSEKGELLLRTEKGYEKPIAGDLNVSDSASMLDSGNFVLYSGCNRIWQSFDFPTDTILGGQSLNISHELVSSVSSSNHSSGRFFLAMQEDGNLVAYPRKSAALPNDAYWASHTDENVGTTIFRATLDADGIFKLYSHCFESKTSWRVHTEWSALSNQCDVHGFCDFNSYCSGTGTNGECSCYRGFVINDPDDKFSGCYRNASESFCAGSKEGRQYNLTRIENLLFERDPYSVLELGRGKVSFVLSGRLSM
;
A
#
# COMPACT_ATOMS: atom_id res chain seq x y z
N MET A 1 2.63 -37.00 54.88
CA MET A 1 1.78 -35.84 55.24
C MET A 1 2.01 -34.60 54.38
N ALA A 2 3.16 -34.41 53.69
CA ALA A 2 3.36 -33.23 52.84
C ALA A 2 2.76 -33.34 51.41
N LEU A 3 2.60 -34.56 50.85
CA LEU A 3 2.06 -34.73 49.50
C LEU A 3 0.54 -34.52 49.41
N GLU A 4 -0.22 -34.92 50.43
CA GLU A 4 -1.69 -34.79 50.40
C GLU A 4 -2.16 -33.35 50.54
N SER A 5 -1.40 -32.51 51.25
CA SER A 5 -1.73 -31.09 51.41
C SER A 5 -1.53 -30.29 50.11
N CYS A 6 -0.65 -30.75 49.21
CA CYS A 6 -0.40 -30.09 47.94
C CYS A 6 -1.51 -30.40 46.91
N LEU A 7 -2.05 -31.63 46.94
CA LEU A 7 -3.12 -32.06 46.05
C LEU A 7 -4.45 -31.33 46.36
N LEU A 8 -4.75 -31.08 47.63
CA LEU A 8 -5.95 -30.36 48.04
C LEU A 8 -5.92 -28.87 47.61
N LEU A 9 -4.74 -28.24 47.68
CA LEU A 9 -4.52 -26.86 47.21
C LEU A 9 -4.68 -26.75 45.69
N LEU A 10 -4.24 -27.75 44.93
CA LEU A 10 -4.41 -27.79 43.47
C LEU A 10 -5.88 -27.96 43.06
N ILE A 11 -6.64 -28.78 43.79
CA ILE A 11 -8.08 -28.99 43.53
C ILE A 11 -8.90 -27.73 43.87
N LEU A 12 -8.56 -27.02 44.96
CA LEU A 12 -9.17 -25.73 45.29
C LEU A 12 -8.82 -24.64 44.27
N PHE A 13 -7.62 -24.66 43.68
CA PHE A 13 -7.24 -23.71 42.62
C PHE A 13 -8.00 -23.98 41.30
N LEU A 14 -8.33 -25.23 41.01
CA LEU A 14 -9.11 -25.62 39.83
C LEU A 14 -10.60 -25.29 39.95
N LEU A 15 -11.16 -25.23 41.17
CA LEU A 15 -12.57 -24.88 41.41
C LEU A 15 -12.87 -23.36 41.37
N PHE A 16 -11.84 -22.50 41.34
CA PHE A 16 -11.99 -21.05 41.25
C PHE A 16 -11.75 -20.46 39.85
N VAL A 17 -11.49 -21.30 38.84
CA VAL A 17 -11.46 -20.85 37.44
C VAL A 17 -12.87 -20.92 36.86
N GLU A 18 -13.79 -20.14 37.43
CA GLU A 18 -14.94 -19.69 36.65
C GLU A 18 -14.41 -18.67 35.64
N THR A 19 -14.02 -19.14 34.46
CA THR A 19 -13.90 -18.25 33.31
C THR A 19 -15.30 -17.70 33.02
N ARG A 20 -15.64 -16.55 33.58
CA ARG A 20 -16.65 -15.69 32.96
C ARG A 20 -16.08 -15.25 31.63
N THR A 21 -16.26 -16.06 30.60
CA THR A 21 -16.27 -15.55 29.24
C THR A 21 -17.41 -14.55 29.19
N LYS A 22 -17.08 -13.25 29.33
CA LYS A 22 -17.97 -12.23 28.78
C LYS A 22 -18.26 -12.68 27.34
N PRO A 23 -19.53 -12.66 26.88
CA PRO A 23 -19.76 -12.81 25.45
C PRO A 23 -18.83 -11.81 24.75
N ASN A 24 -18.12 -12.25 23.71
CA ASN A 24 -17.29 -11.37 22.89
C ASN A 24 -18.18 -10.19 22.46
N GLN A 25 -18.08 -9.07 23.17
CA GLN A 25 -18.80 -7.88 22.81
C GLN A 25 -18.03 -7.32 21.62
N CYS A 26 -18.57 -7.56 20.44
CA CYS A 26 -18.10 -6.95 19.22
C CYS A 26 -18.32 -5.45 19.37
N ASN A 27 -17.31 -4.73 19.85
CA ASN A 27 -17.30 -3.26 19.86
C ASN A 27 -17.05 -2.73 18.43
N HIS A 28 -17.79 -3.25 17.46
CA HIS A 28 -17.81 -2.72 16.11
C HIS A 28 -19.04 -1.82 16.03
N GLY A 29 -18.84 -0.56 15.64
CA GLY A 29 -19.94 0.39 15.50
C GLY A 29 -19.89 1.54 16.52
N GLU A 30 -19.17 2.61 16.17
CA GLU A 30 -19.15 3.86 16.95
C GLU A 30 -20.38 4.74 16.68
N ILE A 31 -21.12 4.44 15.61
CA ILE A 31 -22.30 5.18 15.18
C ILE A 31 -23.52 4.34 15.56
N HIS A 32 -24.29 4.83 16.52
CA HIS A 32 -25.49 4.17 17.04
C HIS A 32 -26.76 4.64 16.32
N LEU A 33 -27.82 3.85 16.41
CA LEU A 33 -29.17 4.23 15.94
C LEU A 33 -29.58 5.61 16.51
N GLY A 34 -30.32 6.37 15.71
CA GLY A 34 -30.70 7.76 15.98
C GLY A 34 -29.65 8.81 15.64
N SER A 35 -28.42 8.42 15.28
CA SER A 35 -27.33 9.36 14.91
C SER A 35 -27.66 10.15 13.65
N GLN A 36 -27.26 11.42 13.63
CA GLN A 36 -27.53 12.34 12.51
C GLN A 36 -26.30 13.18 12.14
N LEU A 37 -26.20 13.51 10.85
CA LEU A 37 -25.23 14.47 10.30
C LEU A 37 -25.95 15.59 9.57
N PHE A 38 -25.37 16.79 9.57
CA PHE A 38 -25.90 17.97 8.88
C PHE A 38 -24.79 18.69 8.09
N PRO A 39 -25.08 19.17 6.86
CA PRO A 39 -24.05 19.73 5.98
C PRO A 39 -23.27 20.93 6.52
N THR A 40 -23.91 21.79 7.33
CA THR A 40 -23.36 23.07 7.79
C THR A 40 -23.15 23.15 9.31
N SER A 41 -23.09 21.99 9.98
CA SER A 41 -22.91 21.90 11.44
C SER A 41 -21.53 21.35 11.80
N ASN A 42 -21.18 21.40 13.09
CA ASN A 42 -19.99 20.70 13.61
C ASN A 42 -20.10 19.16 13.50
N LEU A 43 -21.28 18.64 13.14
CA LEU A 43 -21.56 17.22 12.89
C LEU A 43 -21.74 16.98 11.39
N GLN A 44 -20.74 17.36 10.60
CA GLN A 44 -20.77 17.17 9.13
C GLN A 44 -20.41 15.74 8.73
N SER A 45 -19.62 15.06 9.54
CA SER A 45 -19.09 13.73 9.24
C SER A 45 -18.88 12.85 10.47
N TRP A 46 -18.84 11.54 10.22
CA TRP A 46 -18.28 10.53 11.12
C TRP A 46 -16.86 10.21 10.66
N ILE A 47 -15.90 10.31 11.57
CA ILE A 47 -14.47 10.20 11.29
C ILE A 47 -13.99 8.81 11.72
N SER A 48 -13.05 8.21 10.98
CA SER A 48 -12.44 6.94 11.36
C SER A 48 -11.57 7.09 12.62
N PRO A 49 -11.32 6.03 13.39
CA PRO A 49 -10.48 6.08 14.60
C PRO A 49 -9.08 6.69 14.40
N SER A 50 -8.45 6.45 13.24
CA SER A 50 -7.17 7.06 12.85
C SER A 50 -7.24 8.54 12.51
N GLY A 51 -8.42 9.09 12.23
CA GLY A 51 -8.59 10.45 11.74
C GLY A 51 -8.21 10.64 10.27
N HIS A 52 -7.98 9.57 9.50
CA HIS A 52 -7.57 9.67 8.09
C HIS A 52 -8.73 9.60 7.10
N PHE A 53 -9.88 9.05 7.51
CA PHE A 53 -11.07 8.96 6.66
C PHE A 53 -12.26 9.59 7.36
N ALA A 54 -13.21 10.09 6.58
CA ALA A 54 -14.51 10.52 7.08
C ALA A 54 -15.62 10.19 6.09
N PHE A 55 -16.79 9.87 6.63
CA PHE A 55 -18.05 9.72 5.92
C PHE A 55 -18.99 10.86 6.28
N GLY A 56 -19.63 11.49 5.31
CA GLY A 56 -20.62 12.54 5.57
C GLY A 56 -20.89 13.42 4.37
N PHE A 57 -21.26 14.68 4.64
CA PHE A 57 -21.48 15.67 3.59
C PHE A 57 -20.18 16.32 3.13
N TYR A 58 -20.02 16.54 1.83
CA TYR A 58 -18.94 17.33 1.25
C TYR A 58 -19.48 18.30 0.18
N PRO A 59 -18.84 19.45 -0.05
CA PRO A 59 -19.34 20.45 -1.00
C PRO A 59 -19.22 19.94 -2.44
N GLN A 60 -20.29 20.09 -3.22
CA GLN A 60 -20.30 19.80 -4.65
C GLN A 60 -21.20 20.80 -5.40
N GLY A 61 -20.59 21.57 -6.31
CA GLY A 61 -21.29 22.65 -7.00
C GLY A 61 -21.84 23.69 -6.02
N ASN A 62 -23.16 23.92 -6.06
CA ASN A 62 -23.85 24.89 -5.19
C ASN A 62 -24.51 24.24 -3.95
N GLY A 63 -24.23 22.96 -3.69
CA GLY A 63 -24.83 22.21 -2.59
C GLY A 63 -23.85 21.19 -2.01
N PHE A 64 -24.40 20.08 -1.51
CA PHE A 64 -23.63 19.03 -0.86
C PHE A 64 -23.92 17.67 -1.49
N ALA A 65 -22.87 16.87 -1.61
CA ALA A 65 -22.98 15.45 -1.89
C ALA A 65 -22.58 14.66 -0.63
N ILE A 66 -22.77 13.34 -0.65
CA ILE A 66 -22.51 12.47 0.49
C ILE A 66 -21.50 11.42 0.06
N GLY A 67 -20.49 11.16 0.88
CA GLY A 67 -19.45 10.23 0.50
C GLY A 67 -18.42 9.97 1.58
N VAL A 68 -17.36 9.27 1.18
CA VAL A 68 -16.16 9.06 1.99
C VAL A 68 -15.00 9.83 1.36
N TRP A 69 -14.19 10.47 2.19
CA TRP A 69 -12.97 11.16 1.76
C TRP A 69 -11.79 10.85 2.67
N LEU A 70 -10.60 10.90 2.09
CA LEU A 70 -9.33 11.02 2.78
C LEU A 70 -9.17 12.44 3.32
N ILE A 71 -8.87 12.55 4.61
CA ILE A 71 -8.59 13.83 5.26
C ILE A 71 -7.15 14.23 4.95
N GLY A 72 -6.98 15.36 4.27
CA GLY A 72 -5.69 15.83 3.77
C GLY A 72 -5.49 17.33 3.94
N GLN A 73 -4.26 17.80 3.69
CA GLN A 73 -3.91 19.23 3.63
C GLN A 73 -3.19 19.54 2.30
N PRO A 74 -3.57 20.60 1.56
CA PRO A 74 -4.58 21.60 1.91
C PRO A 74 -6.04 21.14 1.73
N ASP A 75 -6.27 20.11 0.91
CA ASP A 75 -7.60 19.68 0.50
C ASP A 75 -7.85 18.19 0.82
N ASN A 76 -9.12 17.85 1.04
CA ASN A 76 -9.57 16.48 1.18
C ASN A 76 -9.70 15.81 -0.19
N THR A 77 -9.52 14.48 -0.25
CA THR A 77 -9.70 13.70 -1.47
C THR A 77 -10.91 12.78 -1.34
N VAL A 78 -11.96 13.03 -2.11
CA VAL A 78 -13.16 12.18 -2.15
C VAL A 78 -12.81 10.86 -2.85
N VAL A 79 -13.14 9.74 -2.22
CA VAL A 79 -12.81 8.38 -2.69
C VAL A 79 -14.04 7.50 -2.90
N TRP A 80 -15.20 7.95 -2.41
CA TRP A 80 -16.48 7.25 -2.60
C TRP A 80 -17.65 8.23 -2.49
N THR A 81 -18.72 8.03 -3.26
CA THR A 81 -19.89 8.93 -3.29
C THR A 81 -21.20 8.14 -3.34
N VAL A 82 -22.10 8.44 -2.40
CA VAL A 82 -23.48 7.92 -2.38
C VAL A 82 -24.24 8.48 -3.58
N ASN A 83 -24.93 7.61 -4.34
CA ASN A 83 -25.88 8.03 -5.38
C ASN A 83 -25.35 9.18 -6.26
N ARG A 84 -24.12 9.06 -6.75
CA ARG A 84 -23.33 10.16 -7.35
C ARG A 84 -24.00 10.97 -8.48
N ASP A 85 -25.02 10.40 -9.13
CA ASP A 85 -25.77 11.04 -10.21
C ASP A 85 -27.02 11.79 -9.73
N ASP A 86 -27.34 11.72 -8.43
CA ASP A 86 -28.34 12.57 -7.81
C ASP A 86 -27.88 14.04 -7.77
N PRO A 87 -28.79 15.01 -7.89
CA PRO A 87 -28.48 16.42 -7.67
C PRO A 87 -27.92 16.68 -6.26
N PRO A 88 -26.97 17.61 -6.10
CA PRO A 88 -26.50 18.02 -4.77
C PRO A 88 -27.67 18.50 -3.90
N VAL A 89 -27.66 18.09 -2.63
CA VAL A 89 -28.68 18.48 -1.66
C VAL A 89 -28.38 19.84 -1.05
N SER A 90 -29.42 20.48 -0.50
CA SER A 90 -29.27 21.77 0.19
C SER A 90 -28.64 21.63 1.58
N SER A 91 -28.32 22.76 2.21
CA SER A 91 -27.81 22.83 3.60
C SER A 91 -28.78 22.29 4.65
N ASN A 92 -30.06 22.13 4.31
CA ASN A 92 -31.11 21.66 5.22
C ASN A 92 -31.31 20.14 5.14
N ALA A 93 -30.50 19.43 4.35
CA ALA A 93 -30.53 17.98 4.30
C ALA A 93 -29.96 17.36 5.59
N THR A 94 -30.30 16.10 5.84
CA THR A 94 -29.83 15.36 7.00
C THR A 94 -29.55 13.91 6.61
N ILE A 95 -28.41 13.37 7.05
CA ILE A 95 -28.21 11.92 7.08
C ILE A 95 -28.70 11.45 8.44
N HIS A 96 -29.58 10.46 8.46
CA HIS A 96 -30.15 9.91 9.68
C HIS A 96 -29.98 8.40 9.67
N PHE A 97 -29.24 7.87 10.64
CA PHE A 97 -29.23 6.45 10.91
C PHE A 97 -30.42 6.13 11.80
N SER A 98 -31.48 5.58 11.23
CA SER A 98 -32.79 5.49 11.86
C SER A 98 -32.82 4.48 13.01
N GLU A 99 -33.78 4.63 13.91
CA GLU A 99 -34.09 3.62 14.95
C GLU A 99 -34.48 2.24 14.39
N LYS A 100 -34.75 2.16 13.09
CA LYS A 100 -35.07 0.92 12.39
C LYS A 100 -33.85 0.32 11.69
N GLY A 101 -32.65 0.87 11.86
CA GLY A 101 -31.43 0.32 11.26
C GLY A 101 -31.24 0.65 9.79
N GLU A 102 -31.84 1.74 9.30
CA GLU A 102 -31.65 2.21 7.92
C GLU A 102 -30.83 3.51 7.93
N LEU A 103 -29.85 3.62 7.05
CA LEU A 103 -29.18 4.88 6.80
C LEU A 103 -29.94 5.65 5.72
N LEU A 104 -30.56 6.76 6.11
CA LEU A 104 -31.48 7.52 5.28
C LEU A 104 -30.93 8.93 5.01
N LEU A 105 -31.11 9.40 3.77
CA LEU A 105 -30.99 10.80 3.40
C LEU A 105 -32.36 11.46 3.47
N ARG A 106 -32.51 12.47 4.33
CA ARG A 106 -33.68 13.35 4.36
C ARG A 106 -33.35 14.66 3.66
N THR A 107 -34.10 14.97 2.60
CA THR A 107 -33.95 16.22 1.84
C THR A 107 -34.72 17.38 2.48
N GLU A 108 -34.49 18.61 2.04
CA GLU A 108 -35.20 19.80 2.54
C GLU A 108 -36.72 19.76 2.36
N LYS A 109 -37.21 18.97 1.40
CA LYS A 109 -38.64 18.76 1.14
C LYS A 109 -39.26 17.69 2.04
N GLY A 110 -38.47 17.07 2.91
CA GLY A 110 -38.89 16.00 3.81
C GLY A 110 -38.92 14.62 3.16
N TYR A 111 -38.49 14.46 1.91
CA TYR A 111 -38.36 13.15 1.28
C TYR A 111 -37.19 12.37 1.90
N GLU A 112 -37.45 11.12 2.27
CA GLU A 112 -36.45 10.18 2.77
C GLU A 112 -36.05 9.21 1.65
N LYS A 113 -34.75 9.10 1.39
CA LYS A 113 -34.16 8.17 0.42
C LYS A 113 -33.18 7.24 1.17
N PRO A 114 -33.29 5.91 1.02
CA PRO A 114 -32.31 4.99 1.59
C PRO A 114 -30.94 5.16 0.93
N ILE A 115 -29.90 5.22 1.76
CA ILE A 115 -28.50 5.16 1.39
C ILE A 115 -28.00 3.72 1.51
N ALA A 116 -28.28 3.08 2.65
CA ALA A 116 -27.81 1.75 3.00
C ALA A 116 -28.66 1.11 4.12
N GLY A 117 -28.55 -0.22 4.24
CA GLY A 117 -29.21 -0.99 5.31
C GLY A 117 -30.65 -1.36 4.99
N ASP A 118 -31.09 -2.46 5.62
CA ASP A 118 -32.45 -2.98 5.54
C ASP A 118 -33.21 -2.76 6.86
N LEU A 119 -34.52 -2.62 6.76
CA LEU A 119 -35.44 -2.45 7.89
C LEU A 119 -35.26 -3.53 8.97
N ASN A 120 -34.96 -3.07 10.19
CA ASN A 120 -34.75 -3.84 11.42
C ASN A 120 -33.61 -4.87 11.35
N VAL A 121 -32.64 -4.67 10.46
CA VAL A 121 -31.49 -5.57 10.35
C VAL A 121 -30.26 -4.99 11.04
N SER A 122 -29.95 -3.72 10.81
CA SER A 122 -28.74 -3.10 11.34
C SER A 122 -28.94 -2.51 12.73
N ASP A 123 -27.89 -2.56 13.56
CA ASP A 123 -27.89 -2.00 14.92
C ASP A 123 -26.80 -0.95 15.15
N SER A 124 -25.79 -0.90 14.27
CA SER A 124 -24.65 0.00 14.40
C SER A 124 -23.94 0.23 13.07
N ALA A 125 -23.19 1.31 12.96
CA ALA A 125 -22.38 1.64 11.80
C ALA A 125 -20.98 2.14 12.21
N SER A 126 -20.01 2.05 11.31
CA SER A 126 -18.64 2.52 11.58
C SER A 126 -17.94 2.99 10.31
N MET A 127 -17.15 4.05 10.45
CA MET A 127 -16.15 4.48 9.49
C MET A 127 -14.82 3.81 9.86
N LEU A 128 -14.39 2.79 9.10
CA LEU A 128 -13.16 2.05 9.38
C LEU A 128 -11.91 2.78 8.87
N ASP A 129 -10.75 2.47 9.46
CA ASP A 129 -9.44 3.00 9.05
C ASP A 129 -8.97 2.53 7.67
N SER A 130 -9.64 1.55 7.07
CA SER A 130 -9.44 1.18 5.67
C SER A 130 -10.12 2.14 4.68
N GLY A 131 -10.98 3.06 5.16
CA GLY A 131 -11.86 3.85 4.30
C GLY A 131 -13.18 3.16 3.97
N ASN A 132 -13.44 2.00 4.59
CA ASN A 132 -14.70 1.27 4.41
C ASN A 132 -15.75 1.74 5.41
N PHE A 133 -16.88 2.24 4.92
CA PHE A 133 -18.04 2.58 5.74
C PHE A 133 -18.97 1.37 5.82
N VAL A 134 -19.28 0.89 7.02
CA VAL A 134 -19.91 -0.42 7.23
C VAL A 134 -21.10 -0.32 8.16
N LEU A 135 -22.20 -1.01 7.83
CA LEU A 135 -23.32 -1.27 8.74
C LEU A 135 -23.22 -2.69 9.28
N TYR A 136 -23.53 -2.84 10.56
CA TYR A 136 -23.45 -4.09 11.31
C TYR A 136 -24.82 -4.53 11.82
N SER A 137 -24.94 -5.84 12.01
CA SER A 137 -25.98 -6.50 12.82
C SER A 137 -25.27 -7.41 13.83
N GLY A 138 -25.15 -6.94 15.07
CA GLY A 138 -24.28 -7.52 16.08
C GLY A 138 -22.82 -7.51 15.61
N CYS A 139 -22.25 -8.70 15.38
CA CYS A 139 -20.88 -8.85 14.90
C CYS A 139 -20.78 -8.97 13.37
N ASN A 140 -21.91 -9.06 12.67
CA ASN A 140 -21.92 -9.35 11.24
C ASN A 140 -21.95 -8.07 10.42
N ARG A 141 -21.08 -7.97 9.42
CA ARG A 141 -21.10 -6.91 8.41
C ARG A 141 -22.22 -7.21 7.42
N ILE A 142 -23.24 -6.37 7.36
CA ILE A 142 -24.41 -6.61 6.50
C ILE A 142 -24.42 -5.72 5.25
N TRP A 143 -23.70 -4.60 5.29
CA TRP A 143 -23.53 -3.69 4.16
C TRP A 143 -22.19 -2.97 4.31
N GLN A 144 -21.53 -2.70 3.19
CA GLN A 144 -20.28 -1.95 3.15
C GLN A 144 -20.18 -1.09 1.89
N SER A 145 -19.55 0.09 2.00
CA SER A 145 -19.32 0.97 0.85
C SER A 145 -18.41 0.33 -0.20
N PHE A 146 -17.52 -0.57 0.23
CA PHE A 146 -16.57 -1.26 -0.65
C PHE A 146 -17.23 -2.14 -1.72
N ASP A 147 -18.46 -2.59 -1.49
CA ASP A 147 -19.22 -3.38 -2.47
C ASP A 147 -19.82 -2.51 -3.59
N PHE A 148 -19.78 -1.18 -3.45
CA PHE A 148 -20.38 -0.24 -4.39
C PHE A 148 -19.36 0.82 -4.82
N PRO A 149 -18.26 0.44 -5.51
CA PRO A 149 -17.19 1.38 -5.83
C PRO A 149 -17.66 2.51 -6.75
N THR A 150 -17.01 3.67 -6.70
CA THR A 150 -17.28 4.81 -7.60
C THR A 150 -16.21 4.93 -8.68
N ASP A 151 -15.11 5.62 -8.42
CA ASP A 151 -14.00 5.88 -9.33
C ASP A 151 -12.65 5.48 -8.73
N THR A 152 -12.65 5.02 -7.48
CA THR A 152 -11.46 4.72 -6.68
C THR A 152 -11.57 3.33 -6.05
N ILE A 153 -10.46 2.61 -6.00
CA ILE A 153 -10.28 1.39 -5.20
C ILE A 153 -9.29 1.70 -4.08
N LEU A 154 -9.67 1.39 -2.83
CA LEU A 154 -8.81 1.56 -1.66
C LEU A 154 -8.09 0.27 -1.27
N GLY A 155 -7.11 0.39 -0.38
CA GLY A 155 -6.40 -0.75 0.18
C GLY A 155 -7.35 -1.73 0.86
N GLY A 156 -7.28 -3.01 0.47
CA GLY A 156 -8.17 -4.06 1.00
C GLY A 156 -9.56 -4.13 0.35
N GLN A 157 -9.85 -3.28 -0.63
CA GLN A 157 -11.04 -3.40 -1.48
C GLN A 157 -10.76 -4.29 -2.70
N SER A 158 -11.78 -4.98 -3.19
CA SER A 158 -11.72 -5.78 -4.42
C SER A 158 -12.71 -5.25 -5.45
N LEU A 159 -12.30 -5.17 -6.71
CA LEU A 159 -13.20 -4.87 -7.82
C LEU A 159 -13.73 -6.19 -8.40
N ASN A 160 -15.00 -6.49 -8.14
CA ASN A 160 -15.65 -7.70 -8.66
C ASN A 160 -16.10 -7.49 -10.11
N ILE A 161 -16.26 -8.58 -10.86
CA ILE A 161 -16.73 -8.59 -12.26
C ILE A 161 -18.11 -7.94 -12.48
N SER A 162 -18.92 -7.82 -11.42
CA SER A 162 -20.24 -7.19 -11.46
C SER A 162 -20.21 -5.67 -11.29
N HIS A 163 -19.06 -5.09 -10.98
CA HIS A 163 -18.90 -3.68 -10.69
C HIS A 163 -17.86 -3.03 -11.60
N GLU A 164 -18.04 -1.73 -11.81
CA GLU A 164 -17.19 -0.91 -12.64
C GLU A 164 -16.69 0.28 -11.81
N LEU A 165 -15.46 0.73 -12.08
CA LEU A 165 -15.03 2.06 -11.67
C LEU A 165 -15.39 3.03 -12.77
N VAL A 166 -16.32 3.95 -12.49
CA VAL A 166 -16.71 4.98 -13.44
C VAL A 166 -16.01 6.28 -13.09
N SER A 167 -15.26 6.86 -14.00
CA SER A 167 -14.58 8.15 -13.82
C SER A 167 -15.53 9.25 -13.31
N SER A 168 -15.02 10.23 -12.57
CA SER A 168 -15.77 11.47 -12.28
C SER A 168 -15.84 12.40 -13.50
N VAL A 169 -16.84 13.30 -13.54
CA VAL A 169 -16.95 14.30 -14.62
C VAL A 169 -15.76 15.26 -14.60
N SER A 170 -15.32 15.68 -13.41
CA SER A 170 -14.15 16.52 -13.17
C SER A 170 -13.63 16.32 -11.74
N SER A 171 -12.53 16.99 -11.38
CA SER A 171 -12.02 17.01 -10.00
C SER A 171 -12.96 17.68 -8.99
N SER A 172 -13.97 18.43 -9.45
CA SER A 172 -14.95 19.14 -8.61
C SER A 172 -16.37 18.62 -8.76
N ASN A 173 -16.59 17.67 -9.68
CA ASN A 173 -17.89 17.07 -9.94
C ASN A 173 -17.74 15.55 -9.98
N HIS A 174 -18.09 14.92 -8.87
CA HIS A 174 -17.98 13.47 -8.67
C HIS A 174 -19.15 12.69 -9.27
N SER A 175 -20.08 13.34 -9.98
CA SER A 175 -21.05 12.63 -10.81
C SER A 175 -20.36 11.80 -11.89
N SER A 176 -21.12 10.87 -12.43
CA SER A 176 -20.60 9.75 -13.18
C SER A 176 -20.20 10.20 -14.60
N GLY A 177 -18.91 10.04 -14.90
CA GLY A 177 -18.19 10.64 -16.03
C GLY A 177 -18.28 9.84 -17.33
N ARG A 178 -17.26 10.01 -18.18
CA ARG A 178 -17.26 9.54 -19.58
C ARG A 178 -16.53 8.22 -19.81
N PHE A 179 -15.83 7.71 -18.79
CA PHE A 179 -15.01 6.50 -18.88
C PHE A 179 -15.33 5.56 -17.74
N PHE A 180 -15.16 4.27 -17.96
CA PHE A 180 -15.19 3.26 -16.91
C PHE A 180 -14.09 2.22 -17.08
N LEU A 181 -13.74 1.57 -15.98
CA LEU A 181 -12.81 0.46 -15.87
C LEU A 181 -13.58 -0.75 -15.33
N ALA A 182 -13.51 -1.87 -16.02
CA ALA A 182 -14.23 -3.08 -15.67
C ALA A 182 -13.28 -4.28 -15.59
N MET A 183 -13.51 -5.11 -14.57
CA MET A 183 -12.93 -6.44 -14.51
C MET A 183 -13.82 -7.39 -15.32
N GLN A 184 -13.30 -7.95 -16.40
CA GLN A 184 -14.03 -8.83 -17.30
C GLN A 184 -14.07 -10.27 -16.79
N GLU A 185 -15.03 -11.06 -17.28
CA GLU A 185 -15.18 -12.47 -16.90
C GLU A 185 -14.00 -13.35 -17.34
N ASP A 186 -13.28 -12.94 -18.38
CA ASP A 186 -12.08 -13.60 -18.89
C ASP A 186 -10.81 -13.31 -18.07
N GLY A 187 -10.91 -12.48 -17.03
CA GLY A 187 -9.77 -12.10 -16.21
C GLY A 187 -9.04 -10.84 -16.67
N ASN A 188 -9.51 -10.14 -17.71
CA ASN A 188 -8.93 -8.88 -18.17
C ASN A 188 -9.44 -7.67 -17.38
N LEU A 189 -8.58 -6.70 -17.09
CA LEU A 189 -8.99 -5.39 -16.60
C LEU A 189 -8.93 -4.39 -17.76
N VAL A 190 -10.08 -3.82 -18.14
CA VAL A 190 -10.19 -3.06 -19.39
C VAL A 190 -10.92 -1.74 -19.20
N ALA A 191 -10.45 -0.72 -19.91
CA ALA A 191 -10.96 0.65 -19.83
C ALA A 191 -11.69 1.06 -21.12
N TYR A 192 -12.89 1.61 -20.95
CA TYR A 192 -13.84 1.90 -22.01
C TYR A 192 -14.46 3.30 -21.90
N PRO A 193 -14.88 3.91 -23.01
CA PRO A 193 -15.82 5.03 -22.97
C PRO A 193 -17.19 4.55 -22.48
N ARG A 194 -17.83 5.26 -21.56
CA ARG A 194 -19.09 4.84 -20.92
C ARG A 194 -20.30 4.68 -21.86
N LYS A 195 -20.27 5.35 -23.01
CA LYS A 195 -21.31 5.22 -24.04
C LYS A 195 -20.96 4.19 -25.13
N SER A 196 -19.95 3.36 -24.91
CA SER A 196 -19.62 2.27 -25.82
C SER A 196 -20.41 1.02 -25.50
N ALA A 197 -20.33 0.03 -26.38
CA ALA A 197 -20.92 -1.29 -26.15
C ALA A 197 -19.96 -2.22 -25.39
N ALA A 198 -18.86 -1.69 -24.85
CA ALA A 198 -17.77 -2.44 -24.21
C ALA A 198 -17.19 -3.56 -25.10
N LEU A 199 -17.20 -3.37 -26.42
CA LEU A 199 -16.64 -4.33 -27.37
C LEU A 199 -15.12 -4.20 -27.44
N PRO A 200 -14.37 -5.22 -27.89
CA PRO A 200 -12.91 -5.16 -27.95
C PRO A 200 -12.36 -3.92 -28.69
N ASN A 201 -13.02 -3.49 -29.77
CA ASN A 201 -12.61 -2.31 -30.54
C ASN A 201 -12.95 -0.97 -29.87
N ASP A 202 -13.79 -0.97 -28.84
CA ASP A 202 -14.15 0.22 -28.06
C ASP A 202 -13.16 0.49 -26.93
N ALA A 203 -12.35 -0.51 -26.55
CA ALA A 203 -11.37 -0.39 -25.48
C ALA A 203 -10.28 0.62 -25.89
N TYR A 204 -9.96 1.55 -24.98
CA TYR A 204 -8.82 2.44 -25.17
C TYR A 204 -7.59 1.99 -24.38
N TRP A 205 -7.75 1.03 -23.46
CA TRP A 205 -6.67 0.41 -22.69
C TRP A 205 -7.13 -0.95 -22.14
N ALA A 206 -6.22 -1.93 -22.06
CA ALA A 206 -6.45 -3.24 -21.43
C ALA A 206 -5.19 -3.71 -20.70
N SER A 207 -5.34 -4.54 -19.67
CA SER A 207 -4.21 -5.16 -18.96
C SER A 207 -3.64 -6.39 -19.68
N HIS A 208 -4.35 -6.95 -20.65
CA HIS A 208 -3.98 -8.17 -21.39
C HIS A 208 -3.76 -9.39 -20.48
N THR A 209 -4.55 -9.49 -19.40
CA THR A 209 -4.46 -10.61 -18.45
C THR A 209 -5.30 -11.82 -18.84
N ASP A 210 -6.20 -11.67 -19.82
CA ASP A 210 -7.03 -12.69 -20.47
C ASP A 210 -6.27 -13.56 -21.48
N GLU A 211 -5.12 -13.09 -22.00
CA GLU A 211 -4.31 -13.84 -22.97
C GLU A 211 -3.72 -15.14 -22.38
N ASN A 212 -3.83 -15.33 -21.07
CA ASN A 212 -3.41 -16.53 -20.38
C ASN A 212 -4.57 -17.53 -20.26
N VAL A 213 -4.64 -18.49 -21.18
CA VAL A 213 -5.57 -19.65 -21.17
C VAL A 213 -5.28 -20.63 -20.00
N GLY A 214 -4.47 -20.22 -19.02
CA GLY A 214 -4.01 -21.05 -17.92
C GLY A 214 -3.83 -20.27 -16.61
N THR A 215 -3.62 -20.99 -15.52
CA THR A 215 -3.44 -20.37 -14.20
C THR A 215 -2.18 -19.50 -14.21
N THR A 216 -2.30 -18.24 -13.80
CA THR A 216 -1.14 -17.36 -13.61
C THR A 216 -0.85 -17.21 -12.12
N ILE A 217 0.37 -17.53 -11.70
CA ILE A 217 0.84 -17.29 -10.33
C ILE A 217 1.77 -16.09 -10.32
N PHE A 218 1.39 -15.06 -9.57
CA PHE A 218 2.28 -13.94 -9.31
C PHE A 218 3.23 -14.28 -8.16
N ARG A 219 4.53 -14.05 -8.38
CA ARG A 219 5.58 -14.24 -7.38
C ARG A 219 6.41 -12.97 -7.32
N ALA A 220 6.43 -12.32 -6.17
CA ALA A 220 7.40 -11.26 -5.88
C ALA A 220 8.61 -11.86 -5.16
N THR A 221 9.83 -11.50 -5.56
CA THR A 221 11.05 -12.03 -4.94
C THR A 221 12.17 -11.01 -4.97
N LEU A 222 12.91 -10.91 -3.86
CA LEU A 222 14.21 -10.27 -3.84
C LEU A 222 15.21 -11.28 -4.42
N ASP A 223 15.62 -11.06 -5.66
CA ASP A 223 16.51 -11.98 -6.36
C ASP A 223 17.93 -11.92 -5.79
N ALA A 224 18.77 -12.91 -6.16
CA ALA A 224 20.17 -12.97 -5.73
C ALA A 224 21.01 -11.78 -6.22
N ASP A 225 20.53 -11.04 -7.22
CA ASP A 225 21.13 -9.78 -7.68
C ASP A 225 20.81 -8.58 -6.76
N GLY A 226 20.00 -8.77 -5.72
CA GLY A 226 19.56 -7.73 -4.80
C GLY A 226 18.41 -6.88 -5.31
N ILE A 227 17.83 -7.20 -6.48
CA ILE A 227 16.72 -6.46 -7.06
C ILE A 227 15.40 -7.16 -6.72
N PHE A 228 14.45 -6.40 -6.16
CA PHE A 228 13.10 -6.89 -5.93
C PHE A 228 12.30 -6.86 -7.23
N LYS A 229 11.78 -8.00 -7.66
CA LYS A 229 11.03 -8.15 -8.92
C LYS A 229 9.69 -8.84 -8.69
N LEU A 230 8.69 -8.45 -9.48
CA LEU A 230 7.41 -9.12 -9.61
C LEU A 230 7.41 -9.96 -10.90
N TYR A 231 7.17 -11.25 -10.74
CA TYR A 231 7.07 -12.22 -11.82
C TYR A 231 5.63 -12.70 -11.98
N SER A 232 5.24 -12.98 -13.22
CA SER A 232 4.07 -13.80 -13.54
C SER A 232 4.54 -15.16 -14.07
N HIS A 233 3.95 -16.24 -13.57
CA HIS A 233 4.17 -17.61 -14.03
C HIS A 233 2.89 -18.07 -14.71
N CYS A 234 2.87 -18.04 -16.04
CA CYS A 234 1.71 -18.38 -16.85
C CYS A 234 1.77 -19.86 -17.23
N PHE A 235 0.91 -20.70 -16.63
CA PHE A 235 0.92 -22.14 -16.84
C PHE A 235 0.01 -22.54 -18.02
N GLU A 236 0.59 -22.82 -19.18
CA GLU A 236 -0.15 -23.30 -20.36
C GLU A 236 -0.61 -24.77 -20.21
N SER A 237 0.13 -25.54 -19.41
CA SER A 237 -0.22 -26.90 -19.01
C SER A 237 0.47 -27.25 -17.68
N LYS A 238 0.26 -28.47 -17.16
CA LYS A 238 0.96 -28.93 -15.94
C LYS A 238 2.50 -28.95 -16.08
N THR A 239 3.03 -28.94 -17.30
CA THR A 239 4.47 -29.07 -17.57
C THR A 239 5.06 -27.95 -18.43
N SER A 240 4.23 -27.06 -18.97
CA SER A 240 4.67 -25.89 -19.75
C SER A 240 4.20 -24.63 -19.07
N TRP A 241 5.12 -23.75 -18.72
CA TRP A 241 4.82 -22.43 -18.21
C TRP A 241 5.80 -21.39 -18.76
N ARG A 242 5.30 -20.18 -18.97
CA ARG A 242 6.10 -19.00 -19.31
C ARG A 242 6.29 -18.15 -18.06
N VAL A 243 7.45 -17.51 -17.96
CA VAL A 243 7.75 -16.58 -16.86
C VAL A 243 8.00 -15.21 -17.45
N HIS A 244 7.24 -14.22 -17.02
CA HIS A 244 7.44 -12.81 -17.40
C HIS A 244 7.80 -11.99 -16.16
N THR A 245 8.67 -10.99 -16.35
CA THR A 245 8.95 -9.98 -15.33
C THR A 245 7.98 -8.82 -15.57
N GLU A 246 7.00 -8.68 -14.67
CA GLU A 246 5.97 -7.63 -14.75
C GLU A 246 6.51 -6.29 -14.28
N TRP A 247 7.37 -6.32 -13.25
CA TRP A 247 7.95 -5.13 -12.67
C TRP A 247 9.28 -5.43 -11.99
N SER A 248 10.19 -4.47 -11.99
CA SER A 248 11.50 -4.53 -11.32
C SER A 248 11.78 -3.22 -10.61
N ALA A 249 12.23 -3.29 -9.35
CA ALA A 249 12.54 -2.11 -8.55
C ALA A 249 13.67 -1.27 -9.13
N LEU A 250 14.65 -1.93 -9.76
CA LEU A 250 15.80 -1.32 -10.42
C LEU A 250 16.00 -1.99 -11.78
N SER A 251 16.52 -1.23 -12.75
CA SER A 251 16.83 -1.72 -14.10
C SER A 251 18.30 -2.09 -14.25
N ASN A 252 19.19 -1.57 -13.40
CA ASN A 252 20.61 -1.87 -13.38
C ASN A 252 21.04 -2.38 -12.00
N GLN A 253 21.79 -3.48 -11.98
CA GLN A 253 22.35 -4.08 -10.77
C GLN A 253 23.33 -3.16 -10.04
N CYS A 254 24.05 -2.28 -10.76
CA CYS A 254 24.90 -1.27 -10.13
C CYS A 254 24.13 -0.13 -9.44
N ASP A 255 22.79 -0.11 -9.55
CA ASP A 255 21.94 0.78 -8.76
C ASP A 255 21.59 0.18 -7.38
N VAL A 256 21.85 -1.11 -7.18
CA VAL A 256 21.68 -1.76 -5.87
C VAL A 256 22.78 -1.23 -4.94
N HIS A 257 22.39 -0.46 -3.94
CA HIS A 257 23.31 0.05 -2.93
C HIS A 257 24.00 -1.09 -2.19
N GLY A 258 25.33 -1.04 -2.12
CA GLY A 258 26.14 -2.09 -1.49
C GLY A 258 26.28 -3.38 -2.31
N PHE A 259 25.92 -3.37 -3.60
CA PHE A 259 26.16 -4.52 -4.49
C PHE A 259 27.64 -4.92 -4.58
N CYS A 260 28.51 -3.91 -4.62
CA CYS A 260 29.95 -4.09 -4.48
C CYS A 260 30.37 -3.55 -3.13
N ASP A 261 31.02 -4.40 -2.33
CA ASP A 261 31.46 -4.01 -0.99
C ASP A 261 32.67 -3.04 -1.07
N PHE A 262 33.10 -2.59 0.09
CA PHE A 262 34.04 -1.51 0.30
C PHE A 262 35.32 -1.52 -0.56
N ASN A 263 35.76 -0.32 -0.95
CA ASN A 263 36.92 -0.04 -1.79
C ASN A 263 36.90 -0.72 -3.17
N SER A 264 35.71 -1.08 -3.62
CA SER A 264 35.45 -1.53 -4.97
C SER A 264 34.37 -0.66 -5.60
N TYR A 265 34.19 -0.80 -6.91
CA TYR A 265 33.14 -0.11 -7.65
C TYR A 265 32.42 -1.08 -8.57
N CYS A 266 31.13 -0.81 -8.79
CA CYS A 266 30.33 -1.56 -9.75
C CYS A 266 30.49 -1.01 -11.17
N SER A 267 30.59 -1.91 -12.14
CA SER A 267 30.53 -1.60 -13.57
C SER A 267 29.68 -2.62 -14.31
N GLY A 268 28.84 -2.18 -15.24
CA GLY A 268 27.98 -3.07 -16.02
C GLY A 268 26.69 -2.41 -16.49
N THR A 269 25.91 -3.14 -17.27
CA THR A 269 24.58 -2.74 -17.72
C THR A 269 23.56 -3.85 -17.46
N GLY A 270 22.33 -3.45 -17.09
CA GLY A 270 21.26 -4.40 -16.78
C GLY A 270 21.59 -5.27 -15.57
N THR A 271 21.47 -6.59 -15.72
CA THR A 271 21.71 -7.58 -14.66
C THR A 271 23.14 -8.14 -14.64
N ASN A 272 24.07 -7.51 -15.36
CA ASN A 272 25.47 -7.96 -15.48
C ASN A 272 26.41 -6.98 -14.78
N GLY A 273 26.17 -6.70 -13.51
CA GLY A 273 27.06 -5.90 -12.67
C GLY A 273 28.30 -6.69 -12.26
N GLU A 274 29.48 -6.11 -12.44
CA GLU A 274 30.75 -6.66 -11.97
C GLU A 274 31.43 -5.69 -11.00
N CYS A 275 31.97 -6.23 -9.92
CA CYS A 275 32.72 -5.49 -8.92
C CYS A 275 34.21 -5.50 -9.22
N SER A 276 34.83 -4.32 -9.21
CA SER A 276 36.25 -4.14 -9.46
C SER A 276 36.90 -3.30 -8.36
N CYS A 277 38.08 -3.70 -7.90
CA CYS A 277 38.82 -2.92 -6.90
C CYS A 277 39.33 -1.60 -7.46
N TYR A 278 39.35 -0.56 -6.63
CA TYR A 278 40.12 0.63 -6.95
C TYR A 278 41.62 0.30 -7.12
N ARG A 279 42.33 1.07 -7.96
CA ARG A 279 43.74 0.82 -8.24
C ARG A 279 44.57 0.88 -6.95
N GLY A 280 45.33 -0.18 -6.66
CA GLY A 280 46.12 -0.32 -5.43
C GLY A 280 45.41 -1.07 -4.30
N PHE A 281 44.17 -1.53 -4.53
CA PHE A 281 43.45 -2.45 -3.67
C PHE A 281 43.42 -3.86 -4.27
N VAL A 282 43.30 -4.86 -3.41
CA VAL A 282 43.27 -6.28 -3.74
C VAL A 282 41.99 -6.87 -3.17
N ILE A 283 41.39 -7.82 -3.88
CA ILE A 283 40.14 -8.47 -3.47
C ILE A 283 40.31 -9.20 -2.13
N ASN A 284 39.33 -9.09 -1.25
CA ASN A 284 39.36 -9.73 0.08
C ASN A 284 39.32 -11.26 -0.06
N ASP A 285 38.35 -11.76 -0.83
CA ASP A 285 38.16 -13.18 -1.13
C ASP A 285 38.23 -13.41 -2.66
N PRO A 286 39.19 -14.19 -3.16
CA PRO A 286 39.27 -14.52 -4.59
C PRO A 286 38.06 -15.29 -5.13
N ASP A 287 37.37 -16.04 -4.26
CA ASP A 287 36.21 -16.86 -4.61
C ASP A 287 34.90 -16.06 -4.51
N ASP A 288 34.91 -14.91 -3.84
CA ASP A 288 33.79 -13.97 -3.72
C ASP A 288 34.18 -12.56 -4.17
N LYS A 289 33.86 -12.24 -5.43
CA LYS A 289 34.14 -10.92 -6.01
C LYS A 289 33.34 -9.77 -5.38
N PHE A 290 32.32 -10.07 -4.58
CA PHE A 290 31.49 -9.08 -3.89
C PHE A 290 32.05 -8.72 -2.51
N SER A 291 33.05 -9.46 -2.00
CA SER A 291 33.67 -9.27 -0.69
C SER A 291 34.45 -7.96 -0.50
N GLY A 292 34.48 -7.11 -1.53
CA GLY A 292 35.18 -5.83 -1.50
C GLY A 292 36.69 -6.01 -1.55
N CYS A 293 37.41 -4.93 -1.26
CA CYS A 293 38.85 -4.88 -1.43
C CYS A 293 39.56 -4.24 -0.25
N TYR A 294 40.77 -4.70 0.02
CA TYR A 294 41.67 -4.13 1.01
C TYR A 294 42.90 -3.53 0.34
N ARG A 295 43.50 -2.54 1.00
CA ARG A 295 44.74 -1.96 0.52
C ARG A 295 45.91 -2.84 0.96
N ASN A 296 46.64 -3.39 0.00
CA ASN A 296 47.89 -4.11 0.29
C ASN A 296 49.04 -3.13 0.54
N ALA A 297 49.01 -2.45 1.68
CA ALA A 297 50.05 -1.52 2.14
C ALA A 297 50.48 -1.85 3.57
N SER A 298 51.78 -1.69 3.87
CA SER A 298 52.30 -1.92 5.23
C SER A 298 51.76 -0.86 6.21
N GLU A 299 51.53 -1.24 7.48
CA GLU A 299 51.08 -0.31 8.54
C GLU A 299 52.00 0.93 8.70
N SER A 300 53.26 0.80 8.29
CA SER A 300 54.26 1.89 8.28
C SER A 300 54.02 2.97 7.21
N PHE A 301 53.05 2.80 6.30
CA PHE A 301 52.76 3.78 5.25
C PHE A 301 52.27 5.12 5.83
N CYS A 302 51.61 5.10 7.00
CA CYS A 302 51.15 6.31 7.68
C CYS A 302 52.06 6.75 8.84
N ALA A 303 52.93 5.87 9.37
CA ALA A 303 53.84 6.19 10.47
C ALA A 303 55.17 6.75 9.93
N GLY A 304 55.41 8.06 10.06
CA GLY A 304 56.67 8.71 9.66
C GLY A 304 56.51 10.20 9.30
N SER A 305 57.63 10.95 9.23
CA SER A 305 57.62 12.38 8.86
C SER A 305 57.10 12.59 7.43
N LYS A 306 56.42 13.72 7.19
CA LYS A 306 55.75 14.05 5.92
C LYS A 306 56.72 14.36 4.77
N GLU A 307 58.03 14.43 5.03
CA GLU A 307 59.02 14.87 4.05
C GLU A 307 59.39 13.74 3.07
N GLY A 308 59.11 13.96 1.78
CA GLY A 308 59.58 13.10 0.69
C GLY A 308 58.65 11.97 0.24
N ARG A 309 57.44 11.82 0.80
CA ARG A 309 56.47 10.83 0.30
C ARG A 309 55.84 11.30 -1.02
N GLN A 310 56.14 10.59 -2.10
CA GLN A 310 55.41 10.74 -3.37
C GLN A 310 54.13 9.89 -3.32
N TYR A 311 52.99 10.54 -3.57
CA TYR A 311 51.71 9.87 -3.73
C TYR A 311 51.36 9.80 -5.22
N ASN A 312 50.98 8.62 -5.70
CA ASN A 312 50.46 8.47 -7.04
C ASN A 312 48.93 8.56 -6.97
N LEU A 313 48.36 9.68 -7.44
CA LEU A 313 46.91 9.82 -7.60
C LEU A 313 46.52 9.31 -8.98
N THR A 314 45.68 8.28 -9.02
CA THR A 314 45.05 7.82 -10.26
C THR A 314 43.62 8.30 -10.32
N ARG A 315 43.26 9.02 -11.38
CA ARG A 315 41.89 9.41 -11.66
C ARG A 315 41.15 8.23 -12.28
N ILE A 316 39.95 7.94 -11.78
CA ILE A 316 39.00 7.03 -12.42
C ILE A 316 37.91 7.91 -13.03
N GLU A 317 37.72 7.78 -14.33
CA GLU A 317 36.73 8.57 -15.07
C GLU A 317 35.34 7.96 -14.94
N ASN A 318 34.31 8.80 -15.00
CA ASN A 318 32.90 8.42 -14.94
C ASN A 318 32.48 7.66 -13.67
N LEU A 319 33.22 7.81 -12.57
CA LEU A 319 32.81 7.26 -11.28
C LEU A 319 31.76 8.17 -10.63
N LEU A 320 30.58 7.62 -10.38
CA LEU A 320 29.53 8.18 -9.55
C LEU A 320 29.70 7.67 -8.13
N PHE A 321 29.88 8.62 -7.22
CA PHE A 321 29.96 8.37 -5.79
C PHE A 321 28.56 8.30 -5.18
N GLU A 322 28.39 7.43 -4.19
CA GLU A 322 27.19 7.45 -3.35
C GLU A 322 27.11 8.74 -2.52
N ARG A 323 25.95 9.03 -1.93
CA ARG A 323 25.72 10.27 -1.16
C ARG A 323 26.76 10.48 -0.05
N ASP A 324 27.18 9.38 0.60
CA ASP A 324 28.24 9.34 1.59
C ASP A 324 29.39 8.44 1.08
N PRO A 325 30.28 8.96 0.22
CA PRO A 325 31.22 8.13 -0.51
C PRO A 325 32.34 7.56 0.36
N TYR A 326 32.50 8.06 1.58
CA TYR A 326 33.44 7.54 2.53
C TYR A 326 32.86 7.42 3.93
N SER A 327 33.17 6.33 4.60
CA SER A 327 33.00 6.21 6.05
C SER A 327 34.34 6.35 6.77
N VAL A 328 34.31 6.99 7.93
CA VAL A 328 35.46 7.16 8.82
C VAL A 328 35.39 6.08 9.89
N LEU A 329 36.30 5.11 9.83
CA LEU A 329 36.44 4.09 10.87
C LEU A 329 37.49 4.54 11.89
N GLU A 330 37.06 4.75 13.12
CA GLU A 330 37.93 4.98 14.28
C GLU A 330 38.55 3.65 14.72
N LEU A 331 39.79 3.42 14.32
CA LEU A 331 40.59 2.31 14.80
C LEU A 331 41.31 2.77 16.07
N GLY A 332 41.16 2.03 17.17
CA GLY A 332 41.69 2.39 18.50
C GLY A 332 43.16 2.88 18.45
N ARG A 333 43.46 3.89 19.28
CA ARG A 333 44.68 4.75 19.23
C ARG A 333 44.77 5.70 18.03
N GLY A 334 43.72 6.48 17.77
CA GLY A 334 43.78 7.65 16.87
C GLY A 334 44.12 7.33 15.42
N LYS A 335 43.84 6.10 14.96
CA LYS A 335 43.99 5.69 13.56
C LYS A 335 42.64 5.88 12.88
N VAL A 336 42.60 6.66 11.80
CA VAL A 336 41.41 6.82 10.95
C VAL A 336 41.62 6.06 9.65
N SER A 337 40.66 5.21 9.27
CA SER A 337 40.58 4.61 7.93
C SER A 337 39.41 5.19 7.16
N PHE A 338 39.61 5.45 5.87
CA PHE A 338 38.57 5.83 4.93
C PHE A 338 38.18 4.61 4.11
N VAL A 339 36.89 4.41 3.92
CA VAL A 339 36.35 3.30 3.16
C VAL A 339 35.47 3.84 2.04
N LEU A 340 35.76 3.52 0.79
CA LEU A 340 35.10 4.13 -0.38
C LEU A 340 34.03 3.22 -1.00
N SER A 341 32.96 3.80 -1.55
CA SER A 341 31.98 3.12 -2.43
C SER A 341 31.61 3.99 -3.64
N GLY A 342 31.37 3.36 -4.79
CA GLY A 342 30.91 4.05 -5.99
C GLY A 342 30.58 3.11 -7.16
N ARG A 343 30.08 3.68 -8.26
CA ARG A 343 29.69 2.96 -9.48
C ARG A 343 30.13 3.71 -10.73
N LEU A 344 30.39 3.03 -11.85
CA LEU A 344 30.66 3.70 -13.12
C LEU A 344 29.35 4.12 -13.81
N SER A 345 29.28 5.38 -14.23
CA SER A 345 28.33 5.85 -15.23
C SER A 345 28.84 5.43 -16.61
N MET A 346 28.03 4.71 -17.37
CA MET A 346 28.26 4.53 -18.80
C MET A 346 27.59 5.63 -19.60
#